data_AF-A0A6G5ZZS7-F1
#
_entry.id   AF-A0A6G5ZZS7-F1
#
_cell.length_a   1.000
_cell.length_b   1.000
_cell.length_c   1.000
_cell.angle_alpha   90.00
_cell.angle_beta   90.00
_cell.angle_gamma   90.00
#
_symmetry.space_group_name_H-M   'P 1'
#
loop_
_entity.id
_entity.type
_entity.pdbx_description
1 polymer ?
#
loop_
_entity_poly.entity_id
_entity_poly.type
_entity_poly.pdbx_seq_one_letter_code
_entity_poly.pdbx_strand_id
1 'polypeptide(L)'
;MEKELINKSYDFIKLHKDDSDENQQAQMWIRDFLEIFNLPIEKINIGFEWRVNIDGIQKYADHLLNGVLLIEMKSRGKKLDKAKSQAYRYVMNLEKEDVPKYVLLSNFERIQLLDLTNIQNVYEFRVEDLHKHLEKFNFLLNKVQNVHIPDNPVNAKAARLMESLHTNIIDMHYPKNASDLLMTRIVFCLFAEDSGIFEDGQFSKFIMNETKYDGSDLVDKLASLFNTLNTPEDSRFQTGTLNQFPYINGGLFEIQQPVGLALSESIRLKLLQTASLDWSKISPVIFGSMFEGAMDKERRHSLGAHYTSEINIMKVINGLFLNDLRAEFESILKIKTKNIEKTLLKNFMINYLL
;
A
#
# COMPACT_ATOMS: atom_id res chain seq x y z
N MET A 1 -24.30 4.61 -1.69
CA MET A 1 -23.36 4.54 -0.56
C MET A 1 -24.11 4.53 0.77
N GLU A 2 -24.87 5.57 1.13
CA GLU A 2 -25.58 5.65 2.42
C GLU A 2 -26.58 4.49 2.68
N LYS A 3 -27.41 4.14 1.69
CA LYS A 3 -28.36 3.01 1.80
C LYS A 3 -27.67 1.65 1.96
N GLU A 4 -26.46 1.49 1.41
CA GLU A 4 -25.69 0.25 1.50
C GLU A 4 -25.06 0.09 2.89
N LEU A 5 -24.49 1.18 3.44
CA LEU A 5 -24.00 1.19 4.82
C LEU A 5 -25.09 0.86 5.83
N ILE A 6 -26.28 1.44 5.65
CA ILE A 6 -27.44 1.17 6.50
C ILE A 6 -27.78 -0.32 6.48
N ASN A 7 -27.84 -0.94 5.30
CA ASN A 7 -28.10 -2.38 5.20
C ASN A 7 -27.03 -3.23 5.88
N LYS A 8 -25.74 -2.96 5.63
CA LYS A 8 -24.62 -3.63 6.29
C LYS A 8 -24.66 -3.49 7.81
N SER A 9 -25.07 -2.31 8.30
CA SER A 9 -25.24 -2.08 9.73
C SER A 9 -26.37 -2.91 10.34
N TYR A 10 -27.47 -3.13 9.61
CA TYR A 10 -28.53 -4.03 10.07
C TYR A 10 -28.08 -5.48 10.12
N ASP A 11 -27.33 -5.94 9.11
CA ASP A 11 -26.77 -7.29 9.09
C ASP A 11 -25.80 -7.50 10.25
N PHE A 12 -24.93 -6.54 10.50
CA PHE A 12 -24.04 -6.51 11.67
C PHE A 12 -24.80 -6.60 13.00
N ILE A 13 -25.81 -5.73 13.20
CA ILE A 13 -26.63 -5.71 14.42
C ILE A 13 -27.31 -7.07 14.64
N LYS A 14 -27.80 -7.69 13.56
CA LYS A 14 -28.45 -8.99 13.62
C LYS A 14 -27.47 -10.11 13.97
N LEU A 15 -26.28 -10.09 13.38
CA LEU A 15 -25.24 -11.10 13.59
C LEU A 15 -24.69 -11.07 15.03
N HIS A 16 -24.44 -9.87 15.56
CA HIS A 16 -23.77 -9.69 16.86
C HIS A 16 -24.72 -9.42 18.03
N LYS A 17 -26.04 -9.63 17.84
CA LYS A 17 -27.07 -9.32 18.85
C LYS A 17 -26.82 -9.99 20.21
N ASP A 18 -26.30 -11.21 20.17
CA ASP A 18 -26.13 -12.09 21.34
C ASP A 18 -24.67 -12.23 21.76
N ASP A 19 -23.76 -11.45 21.16
CA ASP A 19 -22.35 -11.45 21.55
C ASP A 19 -22.18 -10.98 22.99
N SER A 20 -21.23 -11.60 23.70
CA SER A 20 -21.01 -11.36 25.12
C SER A 20 -19.60 -11.62 25.62
N ASP A 21 -18.80 -12.49 24.98
CA ASP A 21 -17.48 -12.87 25.44
C ASP A 21 -16.37 -12.22 24.61
N GLU A 22 -15.59 -11.34 25.25
CA GLU A 22 -14.42 -10.67 24.70
C GLU A 22 -13.43 -11.65 24.05
N ASN A 23 -13.07 -12.74 24.75
CA ASN A 23 -12.03 -13.65 24.29
C ASN A 23 -12.45 -14.47 23.07
N GLN A 24 -13.76 -14.68 22.91
CA GLN A 24 -14.29 -15.54 21.84
C GLN A 24 -14.77 -14.74 20.63
N GLN A 25 -15.32 -13.54 20.86
CA GLN A 25 -16.13 -12.84 19.85
C GLN A 25 -15.57 -11.46 19.46
N ALA A 26 -14.67 -10.86 20.25
CA ALA A 26 -14.16 -9.51 19.97
C ALA A 26 -13.54 -9.38 18.59
N GLN A 27 -12.74 -10.36 18.15
CA GLN A 27 -12.08 -10.32 16.85
C GLN A 27 -13.08 -10.34 15.68
N MET A 28 -14.08 -11.23 15.74
CA MET A 28 -15.12 -11.30 14.72
C MET A 28 -15.98 -10.04 14.71
N TRP A 29 -16.36 -9.54 15.90
CA TRP A 29 -17.10 -8.30 16.05
C TRP A 29 -16.37 -7.11 15.43
N ILE A 30 -15.07 -6.97 15.70
CA ILE A 30 -14.25 -5.89 15.14
C ILE A 30 -14.16 -6.01 13.62
N ARG A 31 -13.89 -7.22 13.10
CA ARG A 31 -13.83 -7.46 11.66
C ARG A 31 -15.12 -7.04 10.97
N ASP A 32 -16.25 -7.55 11.46
CA ASP A 32 -17.56 -7.34 10.86
C ASP A 32 -18.00 -5.87 10.99
N PHE A 33 -17.62 -5.20 12.08
CA PHE A 33 -17.83 -3.76 12.26
C PHE A 33 -17.07 -2.94 11.20
N LEU A 34 -15.79 -3.24 10.99
CA LEU A 34 -14.96 -2.54 10.01
C LEU A 34 -15.40 -2.82 8.57
N GLU A 35 -15.98 -3.99 8.32
CA GLU A 35 -16.53 -4.39 7.02
C GLU A 35 -17.77 -3.54 6.62
N ILE A 36 -18.56 -3.04 7.58
CA ILE A 36 -19.64 -2.06 7.31
C ILE A 36 -19.09 -0.87 6.48
N PHE A 37 -17.85 -0.48 6.75
CA PHE A 37 -17.16 0.65 6.12
C PHE A 37 -16.24 0.24 4.95
N ASN A 38 -16.32 -1.02 4.49
CA ASN A 38 -15.51 -1.58 3.39
C ASN A 38 -13.99 -1.55 3.64
N LEU A 39 -13.56 -1.71 4.89
CA LEU A 39 -12.13 -1.85 5.18
C LEU A 39 -11.69 -3.31 4.94
N PRO A 40 -10.73 -3.56 4.01
CA PRO A 40 -10.37 -4.93 3.62
C PRO A 40 -9.68 -5.68 4.76
N ILE A 41 -9.96 -6.98 4.86
CA ILE A 41 -9.40 -7.92 5.85
C ILE A 41 -7.86 -7.92 5.86
N GLU A 42 -7.21 -7.65 4.72
CA GLU A 42 -5.75 -7.55 4.64
C GLU A 42 -5.19 -6.37 5.46
N LYS A 43 -5.92 -5.24 5.56
CA LYS A 43 -5.57 -4.13 6.48
C LYS A 43 -5.95 -4.42 7.94
N ILE A 44 -6.91 -5.31 8.16
CA ILE A 44 -7.29 -5.82 9.49
C ILE A 44 -6.19 -6.77 10.01
N ASN A 45 -5.54 -7.56 9.14
CA ASN A 45 -4.42 -8.45 9.47
C ASN A 45 -3.08 -7.74 9.72
N ILE A 46 -2.87 -6.52 9.17
CA ILE A 46 -1.68 -5.69 9.48
C ILE A 46 -1.81 -5.02 10.87
N GLY A 47 -3.04 -4.93 11.40
CA GLY A 47 -3.35 -4.40 12.72
C GLY A 47 -3.34 -5.42 13.86
N PHE A 48 -2.67 -6.57 13.68
CA PHE A 48 -2.46 -7.55 14.76
C PHE A 48 -1.11 -7.33 15.45
N GLU A 49 -1.19 -7.10 16.77
CA GLU A 49 -0.11 -7.12 17.76
C GLU A 49 1.04 -6.09 17.61
N TRP A 50 0.73 -4.80 17.73
CA TRP A 50 1.74 -3.85 18.19
C TRP A 50 2.02 -4.07 19.69
N ARG A 51 3.19 -4.65 19.98
CA ARG A 51 3.68 -4.95 21.33
C ARG A 51 4.14 -3.68 22.02
N VAL A 52 3.44 -3.26 23.06
CA VAL A 52 3.90 -2.18 23.95
C VAL A 52 4.31 -2.78 25.28
N ASN A 53 5.54 -2.51 25.71
CA ASN A 53 6.03 -2.95 27.01
C ASN A 53 5.64 -1.89 28.06
N ILE A 54 4.64 -2.19 28.88
CA ILE A 54 4.13 -1.25 29.91
C ILE A 54 4.44 -1.84 31.28
N ASP A 55 5.29 -1.16 32.05
CA ASP A 55 5.66 -1.56 33.43
C ASP A 55 6.17 -3.02 33.55
N GLY A 56 6.85 -3.53 32.52
CA GLY A 56 7.37 -4.90 32.47
C GLY A 56 6.32 -5.99 32.17
N ILE A 57 5.08 -5.60 31.86
CA ILE A 57 3.99 -6.51 31.48
C ILE A 57 3.54 -6.16 30.05
N GLN A 58 3.60 -7.14 29.14
CA GLN A 58 3.07 -6.98 27.80
C GLN A 58 1.55 -6.85 27.84
N LYS A 59 1.01 -5.77 27.27
CA LYS A 59 -0.42 -5.55 27.11
C LYS A 59 -0.76 -5.22 25.67
N TYR A 60 -1.89 -5.76 25.23
CA TYR A 60 -2.40 -5.68 23.86
C TYR A 60 -3.63 -4.78 23.85
N ALA A 61 -3.75 -3.97 22.81
CA ALA A 61 -5.05 -3.43 22.40
C ALA A 61 -5.73 -4.45 21.49
N ASP A 62 -7.07 -4.45 21.46
CA ASP A 62 -7.80 -5.41 20.64
C ASP A 62 -7.66 -5.14 19.14
N HIS A 63 -7.59 -3.88 18.72
CA HIS A 63 -7.24 -3.51 17.34
C HIS A 63 -6.70 -2.09 17.22
N LEU A 64 -5.70 -1.89 16.36
CA LEU A 64 -5.17 -0.56 16.00
C LEU A 64 -5.13 -0.38 14.49
N LEU A 65 -5.75 0.71 14.02
CA LEU A 65 -5.52 1.31 12.71
C LEU A 65 -4.64 2.55 12.91
N ASN A 66 -3.33 2.44 12.63
CA ASN A 66 -2.32 3.46 12.89
C ASN A 66 -2.76 4.86 12.42
N GLY A 67 -2.64 5.85 13.30
CA GLY A 67 -3.02 7.24 13.02
C GLY A 67 -4.53 7.48 12.84
N VAL A 68 -5.38 6.47 13.06
CA VAL A 68 -6.83 6.56 12.79
C VAL A 68 -7.66 6.16 14.00
N LEU A 69 -7.68 4.86 14.33
CA LEU A 69 -8.66 4.29 15.25
C LEU A 69 -8.01 3.21 16.12
N LEU A 70 -8.18 3.34 17.42
CA LEU A 70 -7.93 2.26 18.38
C LEU A 70 -9.26 1.67 18.83
N ILE A 71 -9.36 0.34 18.88
CA ILE A 71 -10.54 -0.36 19.38
C ILE A 71 -10.16 -1.17 20.61
N GLU A 72 -10.96 -1.04 21.67
CA GLU A 72 -10.86 -1.84 22.89
C GLU A 72 -12.24 -2.39 23.26
N MET A 73 -12.33 -3.70 23.37
CA MET A 73 -13.51 -4.48 23.67
C MET A 73 -13.53 -4.89 25.14
N LYS A 74 -14.72 -5.16 25.67
CA LYS A 74 -14.92 -5.83 26.97
C LYS A 74 -16.06 -6.82 26.87
N SER A 75 -16.09 -7.83 27.75
CA SER A 75 -17.28 -8.70 27.85
C SER A 75 -18.55 -7.90 28.14
N ARG A 76 -19.70 -8.39 27.68
CA ARG A 76 -20.99 -7.73 27.88
C ARG A 76 -21.34 -7.54 29.34
N GLY A 77 -21.97 -6.40 29.65
CA GLY A 77 -22.29 -5.98 31.02
C GLY A 77 -21.11 -5.41 31.81
N LYS A 78 -19.87 -5.40 31.27
CA LYS A 78 -18.74 -4.69 31.89
C LYS A 78 -18.79 -3.19 31.59
N LYS A 79 -18.33 -2.37 32.54
CA LYS A 79 -18.16 -0.93 32.35
C LYS A 79 -16.96 -0.62 31.45
N LEU A 80 -17.10 0.39 30.59
CA LEU A 80 -16.06 0.81 29.65
C LEU A 80 -14.95 1.67 30.29
N ASP A 81 -15.05 2.05 31.57
CA ASP A 81 -14.01 2.85 32.27
C ASP A 81 -12.62 2.17 32.23
N LYS A 82 -12.60 0.83 32.36
CA LYS A 82 -11.37 0.04 32.26
C LYS A 82 -10.80 0.06 30.84
N ALA A 83 -11.65 -0.15 29.85
CA ALA A 83 -11.28 -0.10 28.43
C ALA A 83 -10.71 1.29 28.07
N LYS A 84 -11.35 2.36 28.54
CA LYS A 84 -10.88 3.74 28.37
C LYS A 84 -9.48 3.95 28.98
N SER A 85 -9.26 3.46 30.19
CA SER A 85 -7.96 3.55 30.87
C SER A 85 -6.87 2.77 30.11
N GLN A 86 -7.20 1.61 29.54
CA GLN A 86 -6.30 0.80 28.72
C GLN A 86 -5.96 1.53 27.42
N ALA A 87 -6.96 2.06 26.72
CA ALA A 87 -6.79 2.80 25.48
C ALA A 87 -5.89 4.03 25.66
N TYR A 88 -6.07 4.83 26.72
CA TYR A 88 -5.19 5.98 26.97
C TYR A 88 -3.74 5.57 27.26
N ARG A 89 -3.53 4.50 28.04
CA ARG A 89 -2.18 3.98 28.28
C ARG A 89 -1.52 3.53 27.00
N TYR A 90 -2.28 2.92 26.10
CA TYR A 90 -1.77 2.53 24.79
C TYR A 90 -1.36 3.76 23.97
N VAL A 91 -2.27 4.75 23.84
CA VAL A 91 -2.03 6.00 23.10
C VAL A 91 -0.81 6.77 23.61
N MET A 92 -0.59 6.84 24.93
CA MET A 92 0.56 7.55 25.53
C MET A 92 1.93 6.93 25.21
N ASN A 93 1.95 5.66 24.78
CA ASN A 93 3.17 4.93 24.46
C ASN A 93 3.39 4.75 22.94
N LEU A 94 2.55 5.36 22.11
CA LEU A 94 2.74 5.37 20.66
C LEU A 94 3.61 6.54 20.23
N GLU A 95 4.40 6.32 19.17
CA GLU A 95 5.07 7.40 18.45
C GLU A 95 4.04 8.35 17.83
N LYS A 96 4.42 9.61 17.68
CA LYS A 96 3.49 10.71 17.32
C LYS A 96 2.71 10.43 16.03
N GLU A 97 3.34 9.76 15.07
CA GLU A 97 2.78 9.42 13.77
C GLU A 97 1.74 8.27 13.84
N ASP A 98 1.84 7.41 14.85
CA ASP A 98 0.97 6.25 15.04
C ASP A 98 -0.23 6.53 15.96
N VAL A 99 -0.19 7.65 16.72
CA VAL A 99 -1.27 8.07 17.62
C VAL A 99 -2.61 8.15 16.87
N PRO A 100 -3.62 7.35 17.27
CA PRO A 100 -4.91 7.34 16.61
C PRO A 100 -5.66 8.66 16.86
N LYS A 101 -6.48 9.08 15.90
CA LYS A 101 -7.37 10.24 16.05
C LYS A 101 -8.64 9.90 16.83
N TYR A 102 -9.04 8.63 16.84
CA TYR A 102 -10.25 8.14 17.46
C TYR A 102 -9.99 6.92 18.33
N VAL A 103 -10.79 6.75 19.38
CA VAL A 103 -10.83 5.55 20.21
C VAL A 103 -12.26 5.04 20.28
N LEU A 104 -12.49 3.80 19.87
CA LEU A 104 -13.76 3.10 20.00
C LEU A 104 -13.66 2.10 21.14
N LEU A 105 -14.57 2.21 22.10
CA LEU A 105 -14.73 1.27 23.19
C LEU A 105 -16.06 0.56 23.03
N SER A 106 -16.10 -0.76 23.18
CA SER A 106 -17.37 -1.49 23.17
C SER A 106 -17.40 -2.65 24.15
N ASN A 107 -18.61 -2.99 24.60
CA ASN A 107 -18.87 -4.18 25.40
C ASN A 107 -19.97 -5.05 24.76
N PHE A 108 -20.07 -5.05 23.43
CA PHE A 108 -21.14 -5.69 22.63
C PHE A 108 -22.56 -5.10 22.81
N GLU A 109 -22.85 -4.40 23.91
CA GLU A 109 -24.13 -3.72 24.11
C GLU A 109 -24.05 -2.23 23.76
N ARG A 110 -22.95 -1.58 24.11
CA ARG A 110 -22.72 -0.14 23.91
C ARG A 110 -21.46 0.10 23.11
N ILE A 111 -21.47 1.21 22.37
CA ILE A 111 -20.29 1.79 21.74
C ILE A 111 -20.07 3.16 22.37
N GLN A 112 -18.82 3.44 22.76
CA GLN A 112 -18.35 4.77 23.10
C GLN A 112 -17.22 5.15 22.14
N LEU A 113 -17.43 6.23 21.38
CA LEU A 113 -16.44 6.78 20.46
C LEU A 113 -15.88 8.09 21.03
N LEU A 114 -14.57 8.15 21.19
CA LEU A 114 -13.81 9.32 21.63
C LEU A 114 -13.06 9.91 20.44
N ASP A 115 -13.15 11.21 20.23
CA ASP A 115 -12.31 11.95 19.31
C ASP A 115 -11.13 12.57 20.08
N LEU A 116 -9.91 12.11 19.82
CA LEU A 116 -8.70 12.60 20.47
C LEU A 116 -8.22 13.94 19.89
N THR A 117 -8.73 14.33 18.73
CA THR A 117 -8.45 15.65 18.12
C THR A 117 -9.35 16.74 18.70
N ASN A 118 -10.52 16.37 19.21
CA ASN A 118 -11.41 17.24 19.95
C ASN A 118 -12.02 16.52 21.16
N ILE A 119 -11.38 16.70 22.31
CA ILE A 119 -11.68 15.97 23.56
C ILE A 119 -13.12 16.21 24.08
N GLN A 120 -13.83 17.22 23.57
CA GLN A 120 -15.24 17.47 23.90
C GLN A 120 -16.21 16.51 23.17
N ASN A 121 -15.76 15.89 22.07
CA ASN A 121 -16.57 14.97 21.28
C ASN A 121 -16.48 13.55 21.83
N VAL A 122 -17.45 13.22 22.67
CA VAL A 122 -17.66 11.85 23.19
C VAL A 122 -19.07 11.42 22.81
N TYR A 123 -19.16 10.33 22.05
CA TYR A 123 -20.44 9.76 21.62
C TYR A 123 -20.66 8.40 22.27
N GLU A 124 -21.84 8.20 22.85
CA GLU A 124 -22.21 6.92 23.44
C GLU A 124 -23.62 6.52 23.02
N PHE A 125 -23.78 5.28 22.56
CA PHE A 125 -25.06 4.73 22.11
C PHE A 125 -25.05 3.20 22.18
N ARG A 126 -26.23 2.59 22.05
CA ARG A 126 -26.38 1.12 22.03
C ARG A 126 -26.00 0.59 20.65
N VAL A 127 -25.40 -0.60 20.58
CA VAL A 127 -25.03 -1.25 19.31
C VAL A 127 -26.24 -1.40 18.38
N GLU A 128 -27.43 -1.68 18.92
CA GLU A 128 -28.69 -1.77 18.18
C GLU A 128 -29.07 -0.46 17.45
N ASP A 129 -28.56 0.69 17.93
CA ASP A 129 -28.77 2.01 17.33
C ASP A 129 -27.65 2.42 16.37
N LEU A 130 -26.68 1.54 16.06
CA LEU A 130 -25.53 1.86 15.20
C LEU A 130 -25.95 2.45 13.84
N HIS A 131 -27.03 1.92 13.25
CA HIS A 131 -27.60 2.40 11.98
C HIS A 131 -27.98 3.89 11.98
N LYS A 132 -28.26 4.48 13.16
CA LYS A 132 -28.60 5.91 13.34
C LYS A 132 -27.39 6.81 13.56
N HIS A 133 -26.20 6.21 13.65
CA HIS A 133 -24.97 6.87 14.09
C HIS A 133 -23.79 6.63 13.14
N LEU A 134 -24.06 6.08 11.96
CA LEU A 134 -23.05 5.78 10.93
C LEU A 134 -22.26 7.03 10.52
N GLU A 135 -22.86 8.21 10.57
CA GLU A 135 -22.22 9.49 10.24
C GLU A 135 -21.02 9.80 11.13
N LYS A 136 -21.04 9.33 12.39
CA LYS A 136 -19.94 9.52 13.35
C LYS A 136 -18.69 8.75 12.95
N PHE A 137 -18.84 7.73 12.11
CA PHE A 137 -17.77 6.89 11.59
C PHE A 137 -17.40 7.23 10.14
N ASN A 138 -17.87 8.37 9.62
CA ASN A 138 -17.49 8.84 8.28
C ASN A 138 -15.96 9.00 8.13
N PHE A 139 -15.20 9.14 9.22
CA PHE A 139 -13.73 9.11 9.16
C PHE A 139 -13.16 7.76 8.65
N LEU A 140 -13.87 6.65 8.85
CA LEU A 140 -13.53 5.34 8.30
C LEU A 140 -13.84 5.27 6.79
N LEU A 141 -14.95 5.89 6.36
CA LEU A 141 -15.26 6.06 4.93
C LEU A 141 -14.27 6.99 4.24
N ASN A 142 -13.84 8.04 4.94
CA ASN A 142 -12.79 8.96 4.50
C ASN A 142 -11.41 8.29 4.48
N LYS A 143 -11.22 7.06 4.96
CA LYS A 143 -10.02 6.25 4.71
C LYS A 143 -10.18 5.28 3.53
N VAL A 144 -11.41 5.06 3.06
CA VAL A 144 -11.73 4.48 1.74
C VAL A 144 -11.82 5.57 0.66
N GLN A 145 -11.97 6.85 1.01
CA GLN A 145 -11.84 7.98 0.07
C GLN A 145 -10.51 8.73 0.19
N ASN A 146 -9.83 8.64 1.33
CA ASN A 146 -8.43 9.03 1.51
C ASN A 146 -7.64 7.82 1.99
N VAL A 147 -7.35 6.90 1.07
CA VAL A 147 -5.93 6.55 0.96
C VAL A 147 -5.30 7.82 0.43
N HIS A 148 -5.00 8.72 1.36
CA HIS A 148 -3.71 9.37 1.27
C HIS A 148 -2.76 8.21 1.00
N ILE A 149 -1.98 8.30 -0.09
CA ILE A 149 -0.68 7.62 -0.21
C ILE A 149 -0.22 7.48 1.23
N PRO A 150 0.05 6.27 1.78
CA PRO A 150 0.50 6.19 3.15
C PRO A 150 1.50 7.32 3.31
N ASP A 151 1.35 8.16 4.33
CA ASP A 151 2.35 9.15 4.75
C ASP A 151 3.59 8.37 5.21
N ASN A 152 4.03 7.41 4.40
CA ASN A 152 5.35 6.91 4.33
C ASN A 152 6.11 8.07 3.69
N PRO A 153 6.90 8.84 4.46
CA PRO A 153 7.73 9.88 3.91
C PRO A 153 8.61 9.37 2.76
N VAL A 154 8.89 8.06 2.69
CA VAL A 154 9.62 7.41 1.59
C VAL A 154 8.86 7.53 0.26
N ASN A 155 7.53 7.35 0.25
CA ASN A 155 6.70 7.49 -0.95
C ASN A 155 6.71 8.92 -1.47
N ALA A 156 6.37 9.90 -0.62
CA ALA A 156 6.38 11.30 -1.01
C ALA A 156 7.78 11.79 -1.43
N LYS A 157 8.82 11.31 -0.74
CA LYS A 157 10.23 11.61 -1.08
C LYS A 157 10.62 10.98 -2.42
N ALA A 158 10.28 9.72 -2.68
CA ALA A 158 10.55 9.05 -3.94
C ALA A 158 9.88 9.76 -5.11
N ALA A 159 8.59 10.10 -4.98
CA ALA A 159 7.86 10.84 -6.01
C ALA A 159 8.53 12.18 -6.35
N ARG A 160 8.88 12.98 -5.32
CA ARG A 160 9.56 14.28 -5.53
C ARG A 160 10.95 14.15 -6.14
N LEU A 161 11.73 13.15 -5.72
CA LEU A 161 13.06 12.91 -6.27
C LEU A 161 12.97 12.51 -7.75
N MET A 162 12.02 11.64 -8.10
CA MET A 162 11.78 11.21 -9.47
C MET A 162 11.22 12.33 -10.35
N GLU A 163 10.29 13.14 -9.85
CA GLU A 163 9.78 14.34 -10.54
C GLU A 163 10.92 15.34 -10.79
N SER A 164 11.81 15.54 -9.82
CA SER A 164 12.99 16.40 -9.98
C SER A 164 13.94 15.84 -11.03
N LEU A 165 14.24 14.53 -11.02
CA LEU A 165 15.09 13.90 -12.02
C LEU A 165 14.52 14.07 -13.43
N HIS A 166 13.22 13.82 -13.60
CA HIS A 166 12.54 13.95 -14.89
C HIS A 166 12.56 15.39 -15.41
N THR A 167 12.19 16.36 -14.56
CA THR A 167 12.22 17.79 -14.92
C THR A 167 13.62 18.22 -15.37
N ASN A 168 14.67 17.84 -14.63
CA ASN A 168 16.04 18.19 -15.00
C ASN A 168 16.44 17.61 -16.38
N ILE A 169 16.00 16.39 -16.71
CA ILE A 169 16.29 15.76 -18.01
C ILE A 169 15.55 16.48 -19.14
N ILE A 170 14.28 16.88 -18.92
CA ILE A 170 13.48 17.62 -19.89
C ILE A 170 14.06 19.02 -20.16
N ASP A 171 14.49 19.73 -19.10
CA ASP A 171 15.11 21.07 -19.22
C ASP A 171 16.41 21.05 -20.04
N MET A 172 17.08 19.90 -20.11
CA MET A 172 18.25 19.67 -20.95
C MET A 172 17.90 19.36 -22.41
N HIS A 173 16.64 19.53 -22.80
CA HIS A 173 16.11 19.31 -24.15
C HIS A 173 16.26 17.86 -24.64
N TYR A 174 16.37 16.90 -23.73
CA TYR A 174 16.31 15.49 -24.08
C TYR A 174 14.88 15.13 -24.53
N PRO A 175 14.69 14.27 -25.57
CA PRO A 175 13.37 14.03 -26.12
C PRO A 175 12.40 13.49 -25.08
N LYS A 176 11.21 14.11 -24.94
CA LYS A 176 10.24 13.75 -23.89
C LYS A 176 9.94 12.26 -23.81
N ASN A 177 9.66 11.60 -24.93
CA ASN A 177 9.38 10.17 -24.95
C ASN A 177 10.57 9.33 -24.46
N ALA A 178 11.80 9.77 -24.77
CA ALA A 178 13.01 9.13 -24.29
C ALA A 178 13.24 9.39 -22.79
N SER A 179 12.89 10.57 -22.28
CA SER A 179 12.90 10.89 -20.85
C SER A 179 11.89 10.03 -20.07
N ASP A 180 10.64 9.95 -20.55
CA ASP A 180 9.58 9.17 -19.92
C ASP A 180 9.98 7.68 -19.84
N LEU A 181 10.54 7.15 -20.94
CA LEU A 181 11.02 5.77 -21.01
C LEU A 181 12.24 5.53 -20.10
N LEU A 182 13.21 6.46 -20.08
CA LEU A 182 14.38 6.40 -19.20
C LEU A 182 13.95 6.32 -17.72
N MET A 183 13.02 7.18 -17.31
CA MET A 183 12.51 7.20 -15.94
C MET A 183 11.78 5.92 -15.58
N THR A 184 10.95 5.39 -16.49
CA THR A 184 10.25 4.12 -16.30
C THR A 184 11.23 2.97 -16.08
N ARG A 185 12.32 2.94 -16.86
CA ARG A 185 13.37 1.92 -16.75
C ARG A 185 14.18 2.05 -15.46
N ILE A 186 14.50 3.27 -15.04
CA ILE A 186 15.18 3.52 -13.76
C ILE A 186 14.33 3.01 -12.60
N VAL A 187 13.03 3.35 -12.57
CA VAL A 187 12.09 2.82 -11.56
C VAL A 187 12.09 1.31 -11.52
N PHE A 188 12.01 0.68 -12.71
CA PHE A 188 12.05 -0.78 -12.79
C PHE A 188 13.32 -1.33 -12.15
N CYS A 189 14.49 -0.79 -12.48
CA CYS A 189 15.76 -1.26 -11.93
C CYS A 189 15.86 -1.09 -10.40
N LEU A 190 15.33 0.03 -9.88
CA LEU A 190 15.26 0.30 -8.44
C LEU A 190 14.36 -0.71 -7.72
N PHE A 191 13.19 -0.99 -8.29
CA PHE A 191 12.31 -2.03 -7.74
C PHE A 191 12.94 -3.42 -7.86
N ALA A 192 13.64 -3.71 -8.95
CA ALA A 192 14.23 -5.01 -9.23
C ALA A 192 15.32 -5.39 -8.23
N GLU A 193 16.16 -4.44 -7.80
CA GLU A 193 17.19 -4.70 -6.78
C GLU A 193 16.61 -4.95 -5.38
N ASP A 194 15.49 -4.33 -5.04
CA ASP A 194 14.87 -4.48 -3.71
C ASP A 194 13.83 -5.61 -3.63
N SER A 195 13.43 -6.19 -4.77
CA SER A 195 12.45 -7.29 -4.85
C SER A 195 13.06 -8.66 -5.16
N GLY A 196 14.37 -8.73 -5.35
CA GLY A 196 15.10 -9.97 -5.65
C GLY A 196 15.08 -10.39 -7.12
N ILE A 197 14.71 -9.49 -8.04
CA ILE A 197 14.89 -9.70 -9.48
C ILE A 197 16.37 -9.51 -9.83
N PHE A 198 17.00 -8.46 -9.29
CA PHE A 198 18.44 -8.26 -9.31
C PHE A 198 19.05 -8.70 -7.98
N GLU A 199 20.37 -8.80 -7.91
CA GLU A 199 21.04 -8.94 -6.61
C GLU A 199 20.82 -7.67 -5.76
N ASP A 200 20.85 -7.82 -4.43
CA ASP A 200 20.63 -6.73 -3.49
C ASP A 200 21.61 -5.55 -3.73
N GLY A 201 21.03 -4.38 -4.02
CA GLY A 201 21.76 -3.16 -4.36
C GLY A 201 22.58 -3.22 -5.65
N GLN A 202 22.35 -4.19 -6.56
CA GLN A 202 23.15 -4.38 -7.77
C GLN A 202 23.09 -3.18 -8.71
N PHE A 203 21.91 -2.58 -8.89
CA PHE A 203 21.74 -1.41 -9.75
C PHE A 203 22.36 -0.16 -9.10
N SER A 204 22.15 0.04 -7.81
CA SER A 204 22.82 1.07 -7.02
C SER A 204 24.34 1.01 -7.11
N LYS A 205 24.92 -0.19 -6.95
CA LYS A 205 26.38 -0.43 -7.10
C LYS A 205 26.85 -0.16 -8.53
N PHE A 206 26.06 -0.53 -9.54
CA PHE A 206 26.37 -0.22 -10.93
C PHE A 206 26.46 1.30 -11.17
N ILE A 207 25.48 2.09 -10.71
CA ILE A 207 25.54 3.55 -10.80
C ILE A 207 26.77 4.08 -10.05
N MET A 208 27.04 3.56 -8.85
CA MET A 208 28.13 4.04 -8.01
C MET A 208 29.52 3.78 -8.60
N ASN A 209 29.74 2.59 -9.18
CA ASN A 209 31.07 2.08 -9.54
C ASN A 209 31.37 2.16 -11.04
N GLU A 210 30.34 2.09 -11.89
CA GLU A 210 30.51 1.97 -13.35
C GLU A 210 30.25 3.28 -14.12
N THR A 211 29.87 4.35 -13.41
CA THR A 211 29.64 5.70 -13.97
C THR A 211 30.61 6.71 -13.36
N LYS A 212 30.96 7.73 -14.14
CA LYS A 212 31.84 8.83 -13.69
C LYS A 212 31.17 9.64 -12.60
N TYR A 213 31.99 10.12 -11.67
CA TYR A 213 31.54 10.96 -10.56
C TYR A 213 30.83 12.24 -11.03
N ASP A 214 31.27 12.83 -12.16
CA ASP A 214 30.68 14.03 -12.75
C ASP A 214 29.32 13.82 -13.44
N GLY A 215 28.85 12.56 -13.56
CA GLY A 215 27.57 12.22 -14.19
C GLY A 215 27.55 12.23 -15.71
N SER A 216 28.67 12.56 -16.36
CA SER A 216 28.71 12.82 -17.81
C SER A 216 28.44 11.59 -18.69
N ASP A 217 28.66 10.38 -18.18
CA ASP A 217 28.46 9.11 -18.92
C ASP A 217 27.26 8.30 -18.41
N LEU A 218 26.47 8.85 -17.47
CA LEU A 218 25.41 8.11 -16.78
C LEU A 218 24.36 7.54 -17.76
N VAL A 219 23.87 8.34 -18.72
CA VAL A 219 22.85 7.88 -19.67
C VAL A 219 23.40 6.81 -20.63
N ASP A 220 24.66 6.93 -21.04
CA ASP A 220 25.29 5.97 -21.94
C ASP A 220 25.51 4.61 -21.26
N LYS A 221 25.88 4.64 -19.98
CA LYS A 221 26.01 3.47 -19.12
C LYS A 221 24.66 2.81 -18.87
N LEU A 222 23.62 3.60 -18.59
CA LEU A 222 22.25 3.10 -18.47
C LEU A 222 21.74 2.48 -19.77
N ALA A 223 22.01 3.11 -20.92
CA ALA A 223 21.65 2.55 -22.23
C ALA A 223 22.31 1.18 -22.47
N SER A 224 23.58 1.04 -22.09
CA SER A 224 24.32 -0.22 -22.16
C SER A 224 23.72 -1.31 -21.24
N LEU A 225 23.33 -0.92 -20.02
CA LEU A 225 22.62 -1.80 -19.10
C LEU A 225 21.27 -2.24 -19.68
N PHE A 226 20.46 -1.31 -20.19
CA PHE A 226 19.16 -1.63 -20.78
C PHE A 226 19.27 -2.58 -21.96
N ASN A 227 20.28 -2.40 -22.81
CA ASN A 227 20.55 -3.35 -23.89
C ASN A 227 20.91 -4.74 -23.33
N THR A 228 21.67 -4.81 -22.24
CA THR A 228 22.03 -6.07 -21.58
C THR A 228 20.80 -6.78 -20.97
N LEU A 229 19.89 -6.03 -20.34
CA LEU A 229 18.62 -6.54 -19.82
C LEU A 229 17.70 -7.07 -20.94
N ASN A 230 17.87 -6.57 -22.16
CA ASN A 230 17.16 -7.06 -23.36
C ASN A 230 17.93 -8.12 -24.16
N THR A 231 19.13 -8.53 -23.73
CA THR A 231 19.92 -9.53 -24.46
C THR A 231 19.94 -10.84 -23.68
N PRO A 232 19.48 -11.97 -24.27
CA PRO A 232 19.61 -13.30 -23.66
C PRO A 232 21.06 -13.61 -23.28
N GLU A 233 21.26 -14.29 -22.16
CA GLU A 233 22.60 -14.50 -21.57
C GLU A 233 23.59 -15.17 -22.53
N ASP A 234 23.12 -16.12 -23.34
CA ASP A 234 23.90 -16.85 -24.35
C ASP A 234 24.27 -16.00 -25.58
N SER A 235 23.62 -14.85 -25.75
CA SER A 235 23.75 -13.94 -26.88
C SER A 235 24.48 -12.65 -26.53
N ARG A 236 25.00 -12.55 -25.29
CA ARG A 236 25.71 -11.35 -24.80
C ARG A 236 27.16 -11.33 -25.27
N PHE A 237 27.59 -10.14 -25.68
CA PHE A 237 29.00 -9.84 -25.98
C PHE A 237 29.67 -9.04 -24.84
N GLN A 238 28.88 -8.53 -23.88
CA GLN A 238 29.34 -7.73 -22.75
C GLN A 238 30.05 -8.60 -21.70
N THR A 239 31.04 -8.03 -21.02
CA THR A 239 31.79 -8.67 -19.94
C THR A 239 31.71 -7.86 -18.65
N GLY A 240 32.08 -8.46 -17.51
CA GLY A 240 32.16 -7.76 -16.22
C GLY A 240 30.78 -7.54 -15.58
N THR A 241 30.64 -6.44 -14.83
CA THR A 241 29.46 -6.13 -13.99
C THR A 241 28.14 -6.20 -14.77
N LEU A 242 28.11 -5.76 -16.03
CA LEU A 242 26.90 -5.80 -16.86
C LEU A 242 26.38 -7.22 -17.08
N ASN A 243 27.27 -8.21 -17.23
CA ASN A 243 26.86 -9.58 -17.51
C ASN A 243 26.25 -10.30 -16.30
N GLN A 244 26.34 -9.70 -15.11
CA GLN A 244 25.74 -10.22 -13.88
C GLN A 244 24.25 -9.86 -13.75
N PHE A 245 23.73 -8.95 -14.58
CA PHE A 245 22.30 -8.65 -14.58
C PHE A 245 21.52 -9.73 -15.35
N PRO A 246 20.33 -10.13 -14.89
CA PRO A 246 19.53 -11.15 -15.57
C PRO A 246 18.98 -10.64 -16.91
N TYR A 247 18.53 -11.55 -17.75
CA TYR A 247 17.72 -11.22 -18.91
C TYR A 247 16.25 -10.97 -18.50
N ILE A 248 15.68 -9.83 -18.89
CA ILE A 248 14.32 -9.39 -18.51
C ILE A 248 13.34 -9.42 -19.71
N ASN A 249 13.84 -9.39 -20.95
CA ASN A 249 13.06 -9.31 -22.21
C ASN A 249 12.43 -7.92 -22.53
N GLY A 250 11.95 -7.77 -23.76
CA GLY A 250 11.94 -6.53 -24.55
C GLY A 250 10.76 -5.60 -24.41
N GLY A 251 9.65 -5.92 -23.74
CA GLY A 251 8.53 -4.96 -23.67
C GLY A 251 9.00 -3.57 -23.19
N LEU A 252 9.72 -3.52 -22.08
CA LEU A 252 10.27 -2.27 -21.54
C LEU A 252 11.65 -1.90 -22.11
N PHE A 253 12.47 -2.87 -22.53
CA PHE A 253 13.89 -2.67 -22.88
C PHE A 253 14.22 -2.79 -24.39
N GLU A 254 13.24 -3.06 -25.26
CA GLU A 254 13.44 -3.24 -26.71
C GLU A 254 13.80 -1.94 -27.43
N ILE A 255 13.16 -0.84 -27.04
CA ILE A 255 13.41 0.47 -27.65
C ILE A 255 14.78 0.99 -27.20
N GLN A 256 15.71 1.18 -28.13
CA GLN A 256 17.04 1.70 -27.82
C GLN A 256 16.95 3.09 -27.17
N GLN A 257 17.68 3.29 -26.08
CA GLN A 257 17.75 4.58 -25.38
C GLN A 257 18.69 5.52 -26.13
N PRO A 258 18.26 6.75 -26.50
CA PRO A 258 19.16 7.73 -27.12
C PRO A 258 20.35 8.07 -26.19
N VAL A 259 21.57 7.93 -26.69
CA VAL A 259 22.81 8.20 -25.96
C VAL A 259 23.30 9.64 -26.16
N GLY A 260 24.31 10.05 -25.39
CA GLY A 260 25.00 11.34 -25.53
C GLY A 260 24.45 12.48 -24.65
N LEU A 261 23.46 12.21 -23.79
CA LEU A 261 23.02 13.17 -22.78
C LEU A 261 24.00 13.15 -21.59
N ALA A 262 24.87 14.15 -21.52
CA ALA A 262 25.76 14.34 -20.38
C ALA A 262 24.99 14.96 -19.20
N LEU A 263 24.84 14.21 -18.12
CA LEU A 263 24.21 14.69 -16.88
C LEU A 263 25.24 15.32 -15.95
N SER A 264 24.78 16.04 -14.93
CA SER A 264 25.65 16.64 -13.92
C SER A 264 25.84 15.72 -12.72
N GLU A 265 26.91 15.97 -11.95
CA GLU A 265 27.17 15.33 -10.66
C GLU A 265 25.93 15.41 -9.75
N SER A 266 25.25 16.57 -9.73
CA SER A 266 24.05 16.78 -8.93
C SER A 266 22.93 15.82 -9.30
N ILE A 267 22.69 15.59 -10.60
CA ILE A 267 21.66 14.67 -11.08
C ILE A 267 22.05 13.23 -10.73
N ARG A 268 23.32 12.85 -10.91
CA ARG A 268 23.83 11.53 -10.51
C ARG A 268 23.66 11.27 -9.02
N LEU A 269 24.00 12.24 -8.16
CA LEU A 269 23.84 12.15 -6.72
C LEU A 269 22.37 12.03 -6.32
N LYS A 270 21.46 12.76 -6.98
CA LYS A 270 20.01 12.59 -6.76
C LYS A 270 19.54 11.18 -7.12
N LEU A 271 20.03 10.60 -8.21
CA LEU A 271 19.70 9.22 -8.57
C LEU A 271 20.20 8.23 -7.50
N LEU A 272 21.42 8.40 -6.99
CA LEU A 272 21.94 7.58 -5.89
C LEU A 272 21.14 7.75 -4.58
N GLN A 273 20.72 8.97 -4.25
CA GLN A 273 19.82 9.23 -3.11
C GLN A 273 18.43 8.61 -3.28
N THR A 274 17.98 8.50 -4.53
CA THR A 274 16.74 7.85 -4.89
C THR A 274 16.87 6.33 -4.77
N ALA A 275 18.04 5.80 -5.14
CA ALA A 275 18.37 4.39 -5.04
C ALA A 275 18.64 3.90 -3.61
N SER A 276 18.97 4.80 -2.68
CA SER A 276 19.09 4.45 -1.26
C SER A 276 17.75 4.26 -0.52
N LEU A 277 16.62 4.46 -1.21
CA LEU A 277 15.30 4.19 -0.65
C LEU A 277 14.97 2.71 -0.81
N ASP A 278 14.13 2.17 0.07
CA ASP A 278 13.64 0.79 -0.04
C ASP A 278 12.40 0.77 -0.95
N TRP A 279 12.60 0.43 -2.22
CA TRP A 279 11.59 0.35 -3.28
C TRP A 279 10.64 -0.83 -3.13
N SER A 280 10.97 -1.84 -2.31
CA SER A 280 10.02 -2.91 -1.94
C SER A 280 8.84 -2.36 -1.13
N LYS A 281 9.04 -1.23 -0.44
CA LYS A 281 8.03 -0.54 0.37
C LYS A 281 7.34 0.62 -0.36
N ILE A 282 7.74 0.90 -1.60
CA ILE A 282 7.18 1.98 -2.40
C ILE A 282 5.92 1.50 -3.13
N SER A 283 4.82 2.22 -2.93
CA SER A 283 3.53 1.83 -3.52
C SER A 283 3.52 2.11 -5.03
N PRO A 284 2.99 1.20 -5.88
CA PRO A 284 2.80 1.44 -7.30
C PRO A 284 1.97 2.68 -7.65
N VAL A 285 1.16 3.18 -6.71
CA VAL A 285 0.42 4.45 -6.86
C VAL A 285 1.34 5.65 -7.12
N ILE A 286 2.60 5.60 -6.69
CA ILE A 286 3.62 6.62 -6.97
C ILE A 286 3.88 6.79 -8.47
N PHE A 287 3.68 5.73 -9.27
CA PHE A 287 3.85 5.82 -10.71
C PHE A 287 2.81 6.76 -11.32
N GLY A 288 1.58 6.72 -10.82
CA GLY A 288 0.52 7.64 -11.22
C GLY A 288 0.91 9.11 -11.00
N SER A 289 1.31 9.46 -9.78
CA SER A 289 1.70 10.84 -9.45
C SER A 289 2.97 11.30 -10.16
N MET A 290 3.93 10.40 -10.38
CA MET A 290 5.14 10.67 -11.16
C MET A 290 4.82 11.01 -12.63
N PHE A 291 3.98 10.21 -13.29
CA PHE A 291 3.60 10.46 -14.68
C PHE A 291 2.64 11.65 -14.82
N GLU A 292 1.75 11.89 -13.85
CA GLU A 292 0.87 13.06 -13.82
C GLU A 292 1.64 14.38 -13.66
N GLY A 293 2.66 14.40 -12.79
CA GLY A 293 3.54 15.55 -12.55
C GLY A 293 4.43 15.88 -13.75
N ALA A 294 4.87 14.84 -14.49
CA ALA A 294 5.66 14.94 -15.71
C ALA A 294 4.86 15.43 -16.96
N MET A 295 3.53 15.50 -16.89
CA MET A 295 2.69 15.96 -18.00
C MET A 295 2.38 17.46 -17.92
N ASP A 296 2.45 18.13 -19.07
CA ASP A 296 2.06 19.54 -19.20
C ASP A 296 0.60 19.78 -18.78
N LYS A 297 0.36 20.91 -18.10
CA LYS A 297 -0.88 21.23 -17.39
C LYS A 297 -2.10 21.30 -18.32
N GLU A 298 -1.91 21.83 -19.53
CA GLU A 298 -2.96 21.91 -20.55
C GLU A 298 -3.28 20.54 -21.16
N ARG A 299 -2.27 19.70 -21.36
CA ARG A 299 -2.41 18.35 -21.90
C ARG A 299 -3.02 17.37 -20.90
N ARG A 300 -2.78 17.59 -19.61
CA ARG A 300 -3.41 16.83 -18.51
C ARG A 300 -4.92 17.02 -18.48
N HIS A 301 -5.38 18.27 -18.62
CA HIS A 301 -6.81 18.59 -18.66
C HIS A 301 -7.51 18.09 -19.92
N SER A 302 -6.87 18.16 -21.09
CA SER A 302 -7.50 17.74 -22.35
C SER A 302 -7.61 16.22 -22.52
N LEU A 303 -6.70 15.44 -21.93
CA LEU A 303 -6.72 13.98 -21.98
C LEU A 303 -7.50 13.32 -20.84
N GLY A 304 -7.93 14.10 -19.83
CA GLY A 304 -8.53 13.55 -18.61
C GLY A 304 -7.59 12.57 -17.90
N ALA A 305 -6.27 12.79 -18.01
CA ALA A 305 -5.22 11.92 -17.50
C ALA A 305 -5.09 12.05 -15.98
N HIS A 306 -6.16 11.66 -15.28
CA HIS A 306 -6.19 11.49 -13.85
C HIS A 306 -5.98 10.01 -13.56
N TYR A 307 -4.90 9.72 -12.84
CA TYR A 307 -4.62 8.42 -12.29
C TYR A 307 -5.81 7.96 -11.45
N THR A 308 -6.33 6.79 -11.80
CA THR A 308 -7.40 6.16 -11.04
C THR A 308 -6.78 5.56 -9.78
N SER A 309 -7.21 6.05 -8.62
CA SER A 309 -6.68 5.54 -7.35
C SER A 309 -6.82 4.03 -7.24
N GLU A 310 -5.88 3.38 -6.55
CA GLU A 310 -5.93 1.94 -6.29
C GLU A 310 -7.28 1.52 -5.70
N ILE A 311 -7.91 2.36 -4.87
CA ILE A 311 -9.24 2.08 -4.32
C ILE A 311 -10.31 2.03 -5.41
N ASN A 312 -10.28 2.97 -6.36
CA ASN A 312 -11.24 2.98 -7.46
C ASN A 312 -10.99 1.80 -8.40
N ILE A 313 -9.72 1.41 -8.61
CA ILE A 313 -9.36 0.17 -9.30
C ILE A 313 -9.96 -1.02 -8.54
N MET A 314 -9.66 -1.17 -7.25
CA MET A 314 -10.15 -2.25 -6.39
C MET A 314 -11.68 -2.31 -6.35
N LYS A 315 -12.38 -1.18 -6.26
CA LYS A 315 -13.85 -1.13 -6.32
C LYS A 315 -14.39 -1.72 -7.61
N VAL A 316 -13.78 -1.36 -8.75
CA VAL A 316 -14.19 -1.87 -10.06
C VAL A 316 -13.85 -3.36 -10.17
N ILE A 317 -12.61 -3.76 -9.94
CA ILE A 317 -12.19 -5.16 -10.15
C ILE A 317 -12.82 -6.12 -9.13
N ASN A 318 -13.04 -5.71 -7.87
CA ASN A 318 -13.75 -6.50 -6.87
C ASN A 318 -15.17 -6.83 -7.35
N GLY A 319 -15.92 -5.82 -7.78
CA GLY A 319 -17.28 -6.01 -8.27
C GLY A 319 -17.35 -6.68 -9.64
N LEU A 320 -16.30 -6.57 -10.47
CA LEU A 320 -16.30 -7.08 -11.84
C LEU A 320 -15.92 -8.55 -11.93
N PHE A 321 -14.95 -9.02 -11.14
CA PHE A 321 -14.51 -10.42 -11.19
C PHE A 321 -13.79 -10.92 -9.93
N LEU A 322 -13.10 -10.07 -9.17
CA LEU A 322 -12.19 -10.53 -8.11
C LEU A 322 -12.94 -11.15 -6.92
N ASN A 323 -14.14 -10.65 -6.58
CA ASN A 323 -14.98 -11.28 -5.56
C ASN A 323 -15.45 -12.68 -5.96
N ASP A 324 -15.81 -12.88 -7.23
CA ASP A 324 -16.26 -14.18 -7.74
C ASP A 324 -15.11 -15.19 -7.73
N LEU A 325 -13.91 -14.78 -8.16
CA LEU A 325 -12.71 -15.61 -8.08
C LEU A 325 -12.36 -15.99 -6.63
N ARG A 326 -12.47 -15.05 -5.68
CA ARG A 326 -12.25 -15.31 -4.26
C ARG A 326 -13.28 -16.31 -3.71
N ALA A 327 -14.56 -16.15 -4.08
CA ALA A 327 -15.61 -17.06 -3.68
C ALA A 327 -15.42 -18.48 -4.27
N GLU A 328 -15.01 -18.57 -5.54
CA GLU A 328 -14.66 -19.84 -6.19
C GLU A 328 -13.50 -20.52 -5.44
N PHE A 329 -12.41 -19.79 -5.18
CA PHE A 329 -11.26 -20.30 -4.45
C PHE A 329 -11.64 -20.81 -3.04
N GLU A 330 -12.37 -20.01 -2.25
CA GLU A 330 -12.87 -20.38 -0.92
C GLU A 330 -13.80 -21.59 -0.95
N SER A 331 -14.59 -21.75 -2.02
CA SER A 331 -15.47 -22.91 -2.18
C SER A 331 -14.66 -24.20 -2.39
N ILE A 332 -13.54 -24.12 -3.13
CA ILE A 332 -12.65 -25.25 -3.38
C ILE A 332 -11.97 -25.68 -2.07
N LEU A 333 -11.50 -24.73 -1.26
CA LEU A 333 -10.85 -25.02 0.03
C LEU A 333 -11.76 -25.72 1.05
N LYS A 334 -13.09 -25.60 0.90
CA LYS A 334 -14.07 -26.26 1.79
C LYS A 334 -14.35 -27.72 1.43
N ILE A 335 -13.77 -28.23 0.33
CA ILE A 335 -13.97 -29.60 -0.13
C ILE A 335 -13.22 -30.58 0.79
N LYS A 336 -13.97 -31.46 1.46
CA LYS A 336 -13.39 -32.43 2.42
C LYS A 336 -12.55 -33.52 1.74
N THR A 337 -12.81 -33.80 0.47
CA THR A 337 -12.10 -34.84 -0.29
C THR A 337 -10.83 -34.27 -0.93
N LYS A 338 -9.68 -34.48 -0.28
CA LYS A 338 -8.38 -33.92 -0.66
C LYS A 338 -7.98 -34.11 -2.13
N ASN A 339 -8.33 -35.24 -2.74
CA ASN A 339 -8.00 -35.48 -4.16
C ASN A 339 -8.82 -34.58 -5.09
N ILE A 340 -10.09 -34.31 -4.77
CA ILE A 340 -10.98 -33.46 -5.56
C ILE A 340 -10.57 -31.98 -5.38
N GLU A 341 -10.32 -31.58 -4.14
CA GLU A 341 -9.78 -30.26 -3.78
C GLU A 341 -8.50 -29.95 -4.59
N LYS A 342 -7.53 -30.87 -4.58
CA LYS A 342 -6.25 -30.68 -5.27
C LYS A 342 -6.40 -30.56 -6.79
N THR A 343 -7.30 -31.34 -7.40
CA THR A 343 -7.59 -31.25 -8.84
C THR A 343 -8.24 -29.91 -9.19
N LEU A 344 -9.20 -29.45 -8.39
CA LEU A 344 -9.88 -28.17 -8.63
C LEU A 344 -8.97 -26.97 -8.41
N LEU A 345 -8.11 -26.99 -7.38
CA LEU A 345 -7.09 -25.95 -7.18
C LEU A 345 -6.13 -25.86 -8.37
N LYS A 346 -5.71 -27.01 -8.92
CA LYS A 346 -4.83 -27.04 -10.09
C LYS A 346 -5.50 -26.42 -11.33
N ASN A 347 -6.78 -26.73 -11.55
CA ASN A 347 -7.54 -26.14 -12.65
C ASN A 347 -7.76 -24.64 -12.45
N PHE A 348 -8.07 -24.21 -11.22
CA PHE A 348 -8.20 -22.80 -10.87
C PHE A 348 -6.90 -22.03 -11.16
N MET A 349 -5.74 -22.58 -10.77
CA MET A 349 -4.45 -21.97 -11.08
C MET A 349 -4.17 -21.88 -12.59
N ILE A 350 -4.48 -22.93 -13.35
CA ILE A 350 -4.27 -22.94 -14.82
C ILE A 350 -5.15 -21.92 -15.53
N ASN A 351 -6.37 -21.71 -15.07
CA ASN A 351 -7.31 -20.81 -15.74
C ASN A 351 -7.05 -19.33 -15.45
N TYR A 352 -6.43 -19.00 -14.32
CA TYR A 352 -6.41 -17.63 -13.81
C TYR A 352 -5.05 -17.11 -13.34
N LEU A 353 -4.02 -17.95 -13.15
CA LEU A 353 -2.74 -17.55 -12.53
C LEU A 353 -1.50 -17.93 -13.36
N LEU A 354 -1.64 -18.83 -14.33
CA LEU A 354 -0.61 -19.27 -15.27
C LEU A 354 -1.07 -18.94 -16.69
#